data_AF-A0A423XJB0-F1
#
_entry.id   AF-A0A423XJB0-F1
#
_cell.length_a   1.000
_cell.length_b   1.000
_cell.length_c   1.000
_cell.angle_alpha   90.00
_cell.angle_beta   90.00
_cell.angle_gamma   90.00
#
_symmetry.space_group_name_H-M   'P 1'
#
loop_
_entity.id
_entity.type
_entity.pdbx_description
1 polymer ?
#
loop_
_entity_poly.entity_id
_entity_poly.type
_entity_poly.pdbx_seq_one_letter_code
_entity_poly.pdbx_strand_id
1 'polypeptide(L)'
;MTVEGIACDWEVKSITSKASIMAWGKQATGPMPLEAIHYLINLAVTKQKNILIGAKTSNFVYVTKEFFQANPLGIKEADVKDDVLGFFSLILTYAKSAPKLEQAGALKALSSIMPRTNFLMMYKLVQSGLKPYLKKQGDLYTLVKYLACWENDYDHDEKKLHTVAVSHGFCKLQNGKMVPTEEIFRDEMKFTYKFKGAKSENVSIKDWIDNLQALEKDSLEEDLDTWMWAQFGGLEQKTEYVVGTQRPVPIFEFRDLGSSTAATMEKDVKEIENAFLELHKKFKTAPTAFTKWWKRAVGGEVFTGIGGHMERREA
;
A
#
# COMPACT_ATOMS: atom_id res chain seq x y z
N MET A 1 23.09 13.14 20.07
CA MET A 1 22.16 14.01 19.35
C MET A 1 20.89 14.05 20.17
N THR A 2 20.42 15.24 20.52
CA THR A 2 19.13 15.43 21.18
C THR A 2 18.20 16.11 20.18
N VAL A 3 17.02 15.53 19.98
CA VAL A 3 15.94 16.11 19.17
C VAL A 3 14.89 16.61 20.15
N GLU A 4 14.58 17.91 20.10
CA GLU A 4 13.55 18.54 20.93
C GLU A 4 12.54 19.24 20.03
N GLY A 5 11.25 19.17 20.38
CA GLY A 5 10.18 19.83 19.61
C GLY A 5 8.78 19.41 20.06
N ILE A 6 7.79 20.24 19.73
CA ILE A 6 6.35 19.94 19.79
C ILE A 6 5.84 20.00 18.35
N ALA A 7 4.78 19.23 18.03
CA ALA A 7 4.24 19.01 16.69
C ALA A 7 4.53 20.15 15.67
N CYS A 8 5.38 19.82 14.68
CA CYS A 8 5.81 20.62 13.52
C CYS A 8 6.94 21.65 13.70
N ASP A 9 7.45 21.91 14.92
CA ASP A 9 8.65 22.72 15.13
C ASP A 9 9.71 21.90 15.88
N TRP A 10 10.70 21.38 15.14
CA TRP A 10 11.80 20.59 15.69
C TRP A 10 13.17 21.14 15.23
N GLU A 11 14.17 21.04 16.10
CA GLU A 11 15.56 21.45 15.78
C GLU A 11 16.59 20.47 16.36
N VAL A 12 17.76 20.39 15.72
CA VAL A 12 18.88 19.54 16.17
C VAL A 12 19.85 20.39 16.99
N LYS A 13 19.71 20.37 18.33
CA LYS A 13 20.45 21.29 19.22
C LYS A 13 21.91 20.95 19.47
N SER A 14 22.32 19.68 19.37
CA SER A 14 23.72 19.31 19.62
C SER A 14 24.18 18.04 18.91
N ILE A 15 25.34 18.16 18.25
CA ILE A 15 26.07 17.07 17.62
C ILE A 15 27.37 16.88 18.40
N THR A 16 27.51 15.76 19.10
CA THR A 16 28.79 15.43 19.75
C THR A 16 29.83 15.05 18.68
N SER A 17 31.12 15.28 18.93
CA SER A 17 32.20 15.07 17.96
C SER A 17 32.32 13.63 17.43
N LYS A 18 31.83 12.62 18.16
CA LYS A 18 31.76 11.23 17.68
C LYS A 18 30.54 10.94 16.81
N ALA A 19 29.47 11.73 16.92
CA ALA A 19 28.24 11.58 16.15
C ALA A 19 28.33 12.20 14.73
N SER A 20 29.27 13.11 14.49
CA SER A 20 29.43 13.76 13.17
C SER A 20 29.90 12.80 12.07
N ILE A 21 30.61 11.73 12.42
CA ILE A 21 31.14 10.73 11.47
C ILE A 21 30.26 9.47 11.34
N MET A 22 29.22 9.33 12.17
CA MET A 22 28.31 8.18 12.08
C MET A 22 27.24 8.42 11.02
N ALA A 23 27.04 7.43 10.15
CA ALA A 23 25.96 7.43 9.17
C ALA A 23 24.77 6.61 9.71
N TRP A 24 23.60 7.23 9.79
CA TRP A 24 22.35 6.57 10.21
C TRP A 24 21.48 6.25 9.00
N GLY A 25 20.90 5.05 8.95
CA GLY A 25 19.96 4.68 7.91
C GLY A 25 18.68 5.49 8.01
N LYS A 26 18.27 6.12 6.90
CA LYS A 26 17.05 6.92 6.83
C LYS A 26 15.82 6.04 6.62
N GLN A 27 14.80 6.29 7.44
CA GLN A 27 13.46 5.75 7.30
C GLN A 27 12.46 6.84 7.68
N ALA A 28 11.31 6.87 7.03
CA ALA A 28 10.26 7.85 7.29
C ALA A 28 8.91 7.15 7.39
N THR A 29 8.10 7.51 8.38
CA THR A 29 6.76 6.93 8.54
C THR A 29 5.73 8.04 8.54
N GLY A 30 4.66 7.86 7.76
CA GLY A 30 3.57 8.83 7.75
C GLY A 30 2.36 8.39 6.92
N PRO A 31 1.23 9.11 7.06
CA PRO A 31 0.07 8.94 6.20
C PRO A 31 0.44 9.14 4.73
N MET A 32 -0.13 8.34 3.83
CA MET A 32 0.04 8.52 2.40
C MET A 32 -1.19 8.00 1.63
N PRO A 33 -1.82 8.80 0.75
CA PRO A 33 -2.88 8.32 -0.14
C PRO A 33 -2.43 7.14 -1.00
N LEU A 34 -3.32 6.18 -1.29
CA LEU A 34 -2.97 5.02 -2.11
C LEU A 34 -2.57 5.41 -3.54
N GLU A 35 -3.17 6.46 -4.11
CA GLU A 35 -2.75 6.99 -5.40
C GLU A 35 -1.36 7.67 -5.37
N ALA A 36 -0.94 8.16 -4.20
CA ALA A 36 0.42 8.67 -4.01
C ALA A 36 1.42 7.51 -3.93
N ILE A 37 1.05 6.39 -3.30
CA ILE A 37 1.84 5.14 -3.35
C ILE A 37 1.93 4.61 -4.78
N HIS A 38 0.82 4.61 -5.52
CA HIS A 38 0.79 4.26 -6.93
C HIS A 38 1.78 5.11 -7.75
N TYR A 39 1.78 6.42 -7.52
CA TYR A 39 2.71 7.36 -8.13
C TYR A 39 4.17 7.06 -7.76
N LEU A 40 4.49 6.81 -6.49
CA LEU A 40 5.85 6.47 -6.06
C LEU A 40 6.33 5.15 -6.66
N ILE A 41 5.46 4.14 -6.77
CA ILE A 41 5.77 2.87 -7.44
C ILE A 41 6.06 3.11 -8.94
N ASN A 42 5.28 3.96 -9.62
CA ASN A 42 5.57 4.34 -11.01
C ASN A 42 6.96 4.96 -11.15
N LEU A 43 7.29 5.94 -10.31
CA LEU A 43 8.60 6.58 -10.34
C LEU A 43 9.72 5.56 -10.12
N ALA A 44 9.56 4.64 -9.18
CA ALA A 44 10.53 3.60 -8.89
C ALA A 44 10.74 2.63 -10.07
N VAL A 45 9.66 2.14 -10.67
CA VAL A 45 9.71 1.25 -11.85
C VAL A 45 10.30 1.98 -13.07
N THR A 46 9.99 3.27 -13.23
CA THR A 46 10.55 4.11 -14.31
C THR A 46 11.91 4.72 -13.97
N LYS A 47 12.56 4.28 -12.88
CA LYS A 47 13.89 4.73 -12.44
C LYS A 47 14.01 6.25 -12.25
N GLN A 48 12.90 6.91 -11.96
CA GLN A 48 12.85 8.30 -11.57
C GLN A 48 13.16 8.45 -10.08
N LYS A 49 13.82 9.54 -9.72
CA LYS A 49 14.24 9.79 -8.34
C LYS A 49 13.10 10.43 -7.54
N ASN A 50 12.93 9.97 -6.31
CA ASN A 50 12.16 10.64 -5.27
C ASN A 50 12.77 10.29 -3.91
N ILE A 51 12.78 11.22 -2.97
CA ILE A 51 13.41 11.00 -1.66
C ILE A 51 12.71 9.94 -0.80
N LEU A 52 11.44 9.63 -1.09
CA LEU A 52 10.67 8.57 -0.44
C LEU A 52 10.83 7.20 -1.12
N ILE A 53 11.64 7.09 -2.19
CA ILE A 53 11.91 5.82 -2.88
C ILE A 53 13.29 5.30 -2.43
N GLY A 54 13.29 4.20 -1.69
CA GLY A 54 14.51 3.53 -1.25
C GLY A 54 15.12 2.59 -2.29
N ALA A 55 16.15 1.85 -1.89
CA ALA A 55 16.89 0.97 -2.81
C ALA A 55 16.14 -0.31 -3.23
N LYS A 56 15.15 -0.76 -2.46
CA LYS A 56 14.45 -2.05 -2.67
C LYS A 56 13.20 -1.92 -3.53
N THR A 57 13.38 -1.61 -4.80
CA THR A 57 12.30 -1.40 -5.77
C THR A 57 12.14 -2.50 -6.81
N SER A 58 13.07 -3.46 -6.87
CA SER A 58 13.10 -4.53 -7.89
C SER A 58 11.90 -5.48 -7.86
N ASN A 59 11.12 -5.45 -6.78
CA ASN A 59 9.93 -6.26 -6.60
C ASN A 59 8.62 -5.51 -6.88
N PHE A 60 8.71 -4.20 -7.16
CA PHE A 60 7.52 -3.38 -7.37
C PHE A 60 6.77 -3.81 -8.62
N VAL A 61 5.46 -3.92 -8.48
CA VAL A 61 4.52 -4.12 -9.58
C VAL A 61 3.67 -2.86 -9.68
N TYR A 62 3.80 -2.16 -10.80
CA TYR A 62 3.02 -0.96 -11.09
C TYR A 62 1.76 -1.34 -11.89
N VAL A 63 0.63 -1.48 -11.20
CA VAL A 63 -0.63 -1.90 -11.86
C VAL A 63 -1.23 -0.72 -12.60
N THR A 64 -1.17 -0.75 -13.93
CA THR A 64 -1.77 0.27 -14.78
C THR A 64 -3.20 -0.09 -15.17
N LYS A 65 -3.89 0.80 -15.90
CA LYS A 65 -5.23 0.52 -16.40
C LYS A 65 -5.24 -0.63 -17.42
N GLU A 66 -4.16 -0.79 -18.18
CA GLU A 66 -3.98 -1.83 -19.18
C GLU A 66 -3.96 -3.24 -18.56
N PHE A 67 -3.71 -3.40 -17.25
CA PHE A 67 -3.91 -4.68 -16.56
C PHE A 67 -5.39 -5.15 -16.62
N PHE A 68 -6.32 -4.22 -16.87
CA PHE A 68 -7.75 -4.46 -17.00
C PHE A 68 -8.23 -4.55 -18.46
N GLN A 69 -7.32 -4.58 -19.44
CA GLN A 69 -7.68 -4.60 -20.87
C GLN A 69 -8.54 -5.79 -21.30
N ALA A 70 -8.43 -6.92 -20.58
CA ALA A 70 -9.24 -8.11 -20.80
C ALA A 70 -10.64 -8.03 -20.14
N ASN A 71 -11.00 -6.89 -19.53
CA ASN A 71 -12.18 -6.69 -18.71
C ASN A 71 -12.35 -7.78 -17.63
N PRO A 72 -11.35 -8.01 -16.76
CA PRO A 72 -11.41 -9.06 -15.76
C PRO A 72 -12.61 -8.84 -14.83
N LEU A 73 -13.46 -9.87 -14.68
CA LEU A 73 -14.72 -9.80 -13.94
C LEU A 73 -15.65 -8.65 -14.41
N GLY A 74 -15.56 -8.28 -15.70
CA GLY A 74 -16.32 -7.19 -16.31
C GLY A 74 -15.90 -5.79 -15.88
N ILE A 75 -14.76 -5.63 -15.20
CA ILE A 75 -14.20 -4.33 -14.81
C ILE A 75 -13.53 -3.70 -16.03
N LYS A 76 -14.04 -2.56 -16.48
CA LYS A 76 -13.45 -1.81 -17.60
C LYS A 76 -12.31 -0.93 -17.13
N GLU A 77 -11.30 -0.76 -17.96
CA GLU A 77 -10.14 0.12 -17.69
C GLU A 77 -10.53 1.53 -17.23
N ALA A 78 -11.55 2.12 -17.87
CA ALA A 78 -12.05 3.46 -17.57
C ALA A 78 -12.70 3.59 -16.18
N ASP A 79 -13.19 2.48 -15.62
CA ASP A 79 -13.87 2.45 -14.33
C ASP A 79 -12.89 2.41 -13.16
N VAL A 80 -11.65 1.96 -13.41
CA VAL A 80 -10.63 1.81 -12.36
C VAL A 80 -10.00 3.16 -12.02
N LYS A 81 -9.93 3.44 -10.72
CA LYS A 81 -9.41 4.69 -10.15
C LYS A 81 -8.01 4.48 -9.57
N ASP A 82 -7.24 5.55 -9.46
CA ASP A 82 -5.81 5.48 -9.10
C ASP A 82 -5.55 4.94 -7.68
N ASP A 83 -6.51 5.09 -6.76
CA ASP A 83 -6.43 4.49 -5.42
C ASP A 83 -6.61 2.96 -5.46
N VAL A 84 -7.49 2.47 -6.32
CA VAL A 84 -7.64 1.04 -6.63
C VAL A 84 -6.39 0.49 -7.29
N LEU A 85 -5.80 1.23 -8.25
CA LEU A 85 -4.53 0.85 -8.89
C LEU A 85 -3.38 0.81 -7.87
N GLY A 86 -3.31 1.78 -6.96
CA GLY A 86 -2.34 1.80 -5.86
C GLY A 86 -2.49 0.61 -4.91
N PHE A 87 -3.71 0.26 -4.55
CA PHE A 87 -4.00 -0.94 -3.76
C PHE A 87 -3.51 -2.22 -4.47
N PHE A 88 -3.86 -2.41 -5.74
CA PHE A 88 -3.42 -3.60 -6.47
C PHE A 88 -1.91 -3.62 -6.76
N SER A 89 -1.27 -2.46 -6.93
CA SER A 89 0.19 -2.36 -7.05
C SER A 89 0.88 -2.90 -5.80
N LEU A 90 0.37 -2.57 -4.61
CA LEU A 90 0.87 -3.15 -3.35
C LEU A 90 0.58 -4.65 -3.27
N ILE A 91 -0.68 -5.07 -3.50
CA ILE A 91 -1.06 -6.49 -3.45
C ILE A 91 -0.15 -7.34 -4.35
N LEU A 92 0.03 -6.94 -5.62
CA LEU A 92 0.85 -7.71 -6.56
C LEU A 92 2.34 -7.62 -6.24
N THR A 93 2.85 -6.50 -5.73
CA THR A 93 4.24 -6.38 -5.25
C THR A 93 4.54 -7.46 -4.20
N TYR A 94 3.66 -7.63 -3.22
CA TYR A 94 3.85 -8.66 -2.18
C TYR A 94 3.54 -10.07 -2.69
N ALA A 95 2.41 -10.27 -3.36
CA ALA A 95 1.99 -11.57 -3.86
C ALA A 95 3.01 -12.19 -4.83
N LYS A 96 3.49 -11.43 -5.83
CA LYS A 96 4.51 -11.92 -6.78
C LYS A 96 5.88 -12.10 -6.14
N SER A 97 6.12 -11.49 -4.98
CA SER A 97 7.37 -11.63 -4.22
C SER A 97 7.31 -12.68 -3.11
N ALA A 98 6.17 -13.35 -2.90
CA ALA A 98 6.02 -14.37 -1.88
C ALA A 98 7.09 -15.49 -1.97
N PRO A 99 7.46 -16.01 -3.16
CA PRO A 99 8.54 -17.00 -3.27
C PRO A 99 9.92 -16.49 -2.83
N LYS A 100 10.13 -15.18 -2.82
CA LYS A 100 11.39 -14.54 -2.41
C LYS A 100 11.46 -14.31 -0.90
N LEU A 101 10.34 -14.42 -0.18
CA LEU A 101 10.26 -14.09 1.25
C LEU A 101 11.24 -14.92 2.08
N GLU A 102 11.35 -16.20 1.76
CA GLU A 102 12.24 -17.12 2.47
C GLU A 102 13.71 -16.65 2.41
N GLN A 103 14.14 -16.16 1.25
CA GLN A 103 15.49 -15.62 1.04
C GLN A 103 15.64 -14.21 1.62
N ALA A 104 14.59 -13.39 1.53
CA ALA A 104 14.55 -12.04 2.05
C ALA A 104 14.55 -12.01 3.60
N GLY A 105 14.13 -13.10 4.24
CA GLY A 105 14.10 -13.28 5.68
C GLY A 105 12.99 -12.52 6.41
N ALA A 106 12.35 -11.53 5.77
CA ALA A 106 11.21 -10.79 6.30
C ALA A 106 10.40 -10.04 5.22
N LEU A 107 9.10 -9.82 5.46
CA LEU A 107 8.20 -9.06 4.57
C LEU A 107 8.73 -7.64 4.32
N LYS A 108 9.30 -7.01 5.35
CA LYS A 108 9.94 -5.69 5.27
C LYS A 108 11.13 -5.62 4.31
N ALA A 109 11.71 -6.76 3.94
CA ALA A 109 12.81 -6.83 2.98
C ALA A 109 12.33 -6.99 1.53
N LEU A 110 11.03 -7.18 1.30
CA LEU A 110 10.47 -7.32 -0.05
C LEU A 110 10.26 -5.98 -0.76
N SER A 111 10.10 -4.89 -0.03
CA SER A 111 9.73 -3.58 -0.58
C SER A 111 10.31 -2.45 0.28
N SER A 112 10.73 -1.34 -0.34
CA SER A 112 11.09 -0.11 0.37
C SER A 112 9.87 0.72 0.80
N ILE A 113 8.67 0.41 0.32
CA ILE A 113 7.41 1.02 0.76
C ILE A 113 6.65 -0.04 1.55
N MET A 114 6.66 0.09 2.87
CA MET A 114 6.09 -0.91 3.78
C MET A 114 4.79 -0.39 4.40
N PRO A 115 3.66 -1.10 4.22
CA PRO A 115 2.43 -0.75 4.91
C PRO A 115 2.55 -0.89 6.43
N ARG A 116 2.19 0.18 7.15
CA ARG A 116 2.03 0.15 8.61
C ARG A 116 0.57 -0.02 9.01
N THR A 117 -0.33 0.57 8.24
CA THR A 117 -1.75 0.19 8.24
C THR A 117 -1.91 -1.15 7.52
N ASN A 118 -2.75 -2.03 8.05
CA ASN A 118 -2.95 -3.36 7.49
C ASN A 118 -3.76 -3.35 6.18
N PHE A 119 -3.62 -4.41 5.38
CA PHE A 119 -4.29 -4.56 4.09
C PHE A 119 -5.80 -4.65 4.22
N LEU A 120 -6.32 -5.13 5.36
CA LEU A 120 -7.75 -5.15 5.61
C LEU A 120 -8.32 -3.72 5.61
N MET A 121 -7.66 -2.79 6.29
CA MET A 121 -8.08 -1.40 6.29
C MET A 121 -7.87 -0.74 4.93
N MET A 122 -6.76 -1.03 4.23
CA MET A 122 -6.54 -0.51 2.88
C MET A 122 -7.62 -1.00 1.90
N TYR A 123 -8.02 -2.28 1.97
CA TYR A 123 -9.14 -2.82 1.21
C TYR A 123 -10.45 -2.11 1.60
N LYS A 124 -10.71 -1.88 2.88
CA LYS A 124 -11.90 -1.13 3.33
C LYS A 124 -12.00 0.27 2.74
N LEU A 125 -10.86 0.94 2.48
CA LEU A 125 -10.81 2.26 1.84
C LEU A 125 -11.21 2.21 0.36
N VAL A 126 -10.84 1.15 -0.37
CA VAL A 126 -11.06 1.07 -1.84
C VAL A 126 -12.22 0.16 -2.26
N GLN A 127 -12.71 -0.72 -1.39
CA GLN A 127 -13.71 -1.75 -1.70
C GLN A 127 -14.99 -1.20 -2.35
N SER A 128 -15.34 0.06 -2.11
CA SER A 128 -16.53 0.67 -2.72
C SER A 128 -16.44 0.79 -4.24
N GLY A 129 -15.24 1.00 -4.79
CA GLY A 129 -14.97 0.98 -6.23
C GLY A 129 -15.02 -0.44 -6.83
N LEU A 130 -14.85 -1.48 -6.01
CA LEU A 130 -14.78 -2.88 -6.44
C LEU A 130 -16.08 -3.66 -6.25
N LYS A 131 -16.86 -3.32 -5.21
CA LYS A 131 -18.10 -4.00 -4.81
C LYS A 131 -19.10 -4.25 -5.95
N PRO A 132 -19.33 -3.33 -6.91
CA PRO A 132 -20.26 -3.58 -7.99
C PRO A 132 -19.90 -4.80 -8.85
N TYR A 133 -18.60 -5.09 -8.97
CA TYR A 133 -18.06 -6.17 -9.79
C TYR A 133 -17.92 -7.47 -8.99
N LEU A 134 -17.36 -7.39 -7.78
CA LEU A 134 -17.12 -8.56 -6.92
C LEU A 134 -18.41 -9.25 -6.43
N LYS A 135 -19.55 -8.55 -6.36
CA LYS A 135 -20.82 -9.21 -6.00
C LYS A 135 -21.46 -9.97 -7.16
N LYS A 136 -21.11 -9.63 -8.39
CA LYS A 136 -21.83 -10.08 -9.58
C LYS A 136 -21.05 -11.09 -10.40
N GLN A 137 -19.71 -10.98 -10.43
CA GLN A 137 -18.91 -11.61 -11.47
C GLN A 137 -17.73 -12.44 -10.94
N GLY A 138 -17.40 -12.39 -9.65
CA GLY A 138 -16.33 -13.22 -9.05
C GLY A 138 -15.77 -12.63 -7.76
N ASP A 139 -14.71 -13.21 -7.22
CA ASP A 139 -14.05 -12.77 -5.99
C ASP A 139 -12.76 -11.96 -6.24
N LEU A 140 -12.27 -11.31 -5.19
CA LEU A 140 -11.08 -10.48 -5.16
C LEU A 140 -9.84 -11.30 -5.50
N TYR A 141 -9.75 -12.55 -5.03
CA TYR A 141 -8.64 -13.43 -5.34
C TYR A 141 -8.58 -13.75 -6.85
N THR A 142 -9.73 -14.04 -7.45
CA THR A 142 -9.86 -14.25 -8.89
C THR A 142 -9.44 -13.01 -9.67
N LEU A 143 -9.82 -11.81 -9.22
CA LEU A 143 -9.34 -10.57 -9.83
C LEU A 143 -7.81 -10.44 -9.71
N VAL A 144 -7.24 -10.69 -8.53
CA VAL A 144 -5.78 -10.67 -8.31
C VAL A 144 -5.07 -11.65 -9.24
N LYS A 145 -5.61 -12.86 -9.46
CA LYS A 145 -5.08 -13.84 -10.42
C LYS A 145 -5.03 -13.30 -11.84
N TYR A 146 -6.11 -12.66 -12.30
CA TYR A 146 -6.13 -12.03 -13.64
C TYR A 146 -5.11 -10.89 -13.76
N LEU A 147 -5.01 -10.03 -12.74
CA LEU A 147 -4.06 -8.92 -12.78
C LEU A 147 -2.61 -9.43 -12.70
N ALA A 148 -2.35 -10.54 -12.01
CA ALA A 148 -1.03 -11.17 -11.95
C ALA A 148 -0.54 -11.67 -13.33
N CYS A 149 -1.42 -11.83 -14.32
CA CYS A 149 -1.04 -12.16 -15.70
C CYS A 149 -0.16 -11.12 -16.39
N TRP A 150 -0.15 -9.91 -15.87
CA TRP A 150 0.51 -8.79 -16.52
C TRP A 150 1.74 -8.37 -15.72
N GLU A 151 2.73 -7.88 -16.43
CA GLU A 151 3.90 -7.24 -15.87
C GLU A 151 4.24 -5.97 -16.64
N ASN A 152 4.98 -5.09 -15.99
CA ASN A 152 5.39 -3.83 -16.58
C ASN A 152 6.46 -4.09 -17.65
N ASP A 153 6.17 -3.70 -18.90
CA ASP A 153 7.15 -3.74 -19.98
C ASP A 153 7.89 -2.40 -20.03
N TYR A 154 9.08 -2.39 -19.42
CA TYR A 154 9.92 -1.20 -19.35
C TYR A 154 10.93 -1.22 -20.48
N ASP A 155 10.81 -0.22 -21.36
CA ASP A 155 11.81 0.03 -22.38
C ASP A 155 13.02 0.74 -21.76
N HIS A 156 14.15 0.05 -21.81
CA HIS A 156 15.41 0.53 -21.26
C HIS A 156 16.03 1.68 -22.07
N ASP A 157 15.77 1.73 -23.38
CA ASP A 157 16.31 2.73 -24.29
C ASP A 157 15.51 4.04 -24.17
N GLU A 158 14.18 3.93 -24.18
CA GLU A 158 13.29 5.09 -24.05
C GLU A 158 13.06 5.55 -22.61
N LYS A 159 13.50 4.75 -21.64
CA LYS A 159 13.31 4.97 -20.20
C LYS A 159 11.85 5.22 -19.81
N LYS A 160 10.94 4.48 -20.44
CA LYS A 160 9.50 4.62 -20.24
C LYS A 160 8.84 3.26 -20.22
N LEU A 161 7.68 3.19 -19.58
CA LEU A 161 6.77 2.06 -19.72
C LEU A 161 6.07 2.20 -21.07
N HIS A 162 6.26 1.24 -21.97
CA HIS A 162 5.53 1.23 -23.25
C HIS A 162 4.14 0.64 -23.06
N THR A 163 4.09 -0.56 -22.51
CA THR A 163 2.87 -1.37 -22.40
C THR A 163 2.95 -2.34 -21.22
N VAL A 164 1.98 -3.24 -21.13
CA VAL A 164 2.06 -4.41 -20.26
C VAL A 164 2.45 -5.63 -21.08
N ALA A 165 3.34 -6.46 -20.54
CA ALA A 165 3.69 -7.73 -21.12
C ALA A 165 2.96 -8.87 -20.39
N VAL A 166 2.85 -10.01 -21.07
CA VAL A 166 2.38 -11.24 -20.45
C VAL A 166 3.44 -11.76 -19.51
N SER A 167 3.07 -11.89 -18.24
CA SER A 167 3.89 -12.57 -17.24
C SER A 167 3.71 -14.08 -17.42
N HIS A 168 4.55 -14.69 -18.26
CA HIS A 168 4.48 -16.11 -18.62
C HIS A 168 4.60 -17.07 -17.43
N GLY A 169 5.23 -16.60 -16.35
CA GLY A 169 5.27 -17.32 -15.07
C GLY A 169 3.93 -17.32 -14.33
N PHE A 170 2.92 -16.56 -14.74
CA PHE A 170 1.64 -16.48 -14.04
C PHE A 170 0.47 -16.85 -14.93
N CYS A 171 0.59 -16.65 -16.24
CA CYS A 171 -0.51 -16.86 -17.17
C CYS A 171 -0.07 -17.50 -18.48
N LYS A 172 -1.04 -18.16 -19.12
CA LYS A 172 -0.90 -18.77 -20.44
C LYS A 172 -1.99 -18.25 -21.36
N LEU A 173 -1.69 -18.24 -22.66
CA LEU A 173 -2.70 -18.01 -23.67
C LEU A 173 -3.51 -19.28 -23.86
N GLN A 174 -4.82 -19.23 -23.60
CA GLN A 174 -5.75 -20.33 -23.84
C GLN A 174 -6.90 -19.80 -24.70
N ASN A 175 -7.06 -20.37 -25.91
CA ASN A 175 -8.09 -19.97 -26.87
C ASN A 175 -8.09 -18.45 -27.16
N GLY A 176 -6.91 -17.86 -27.32
CA GLY A 176 -6.75 -16.43 -27.57
C GLY A 176 -7.05 -15.52 -26.37
N LYS A 177 -7.30 -16.09 -25.18
CA LYS A 177 -7.49 -15.34 -23.93
C LYS A 177 -6.36 -15.62 -22.97
N MET A 178 -5.84 -14.59 -22.33
CA MET A 178 -4.91 -14.75 -21.23
C MET A 178 -5.67 -15.29 -20.01
N VAL A 179 -5.26 -16.46 -19.54
CA VAL A 179 -5.83 -17.09 -18.34
C VAL A 179 -4.72 -17.37 -17.33
N PRO A 180 -4.98 -17.19 -16.03
CA PRO A 180 -4.09 -17.65 -14.96
C PRO A 180 -3.67 -19.10 -15.18
N THR A 181 -2.39 -19.39 -15.01
CA THR A 181 -1.94 -20.77 -14.92
C THR A 181 -2.40 -21.31 -13.57
N GLU A 182 -3.07 -22.45 -13.58
CA GLU A 182 -3.39 -23.19 -12.35
C GLU A 182 -2.13 -23.67 -11.61
N GLU A 183 -0.93 -23.52 -12.20
CA GLU A 183 0.31 -24.08 -11.66
C GLU A 183 1.15 -23.12 -10.80
N ILE A 184 1.06 -21.79 -10.99
CA ILE A 184 2.00 -20.86 -10.34
C ILE A 184 1.30 -19.90 -9.38
N PHE A 185 0.13 -19.37 -9.73
CA PHE A 185 -0.81 -18.81 -8.75
C PHE A 185 -1.73 -19.91 -8.21
N ARG A 186 -1.14 -21.06 -7.85
CA ARG A 186 -1.87 -22.10 -7.12
C ARG A 186 -2.40 -21.47 -5.85
N ASP A 187 -3.52 -21.98 -5.36
CA ASP A 187 -3.97 -21.82 -3.97
C ASP A 187 -2.87 -22.24 -2.97
N GLU A 188 -1.82 -22.91 -3.46
CA GLU A 188 -0.62 -23.32 -2.74
C GLU A 188 0.51 -22.27 -2.72
N MET A 189 0.47 -21.14 -3.45
CA MET A 189 1.52 -20.13 -3.32
C MET A 189 1.42 -19.50 -1.93
N LYS A 190 2.52 -19.55 -1.17
CA LYS A 190 2.56 -19.11 0.22
C LYS A 190 3.69 -18.12 0.46
N PHE A 191 3.45 -17.26 1.42
CA PHE A 191 4.49 -16.57 2.14
C PHE A 191 5.09 -17.56 3.14
N THR A 192 6.29 -18.05 2.87
CA THR A 192 7.00 -19.03 3.72
C THR A 192 8.11 -18.35 4.50
N TYR A 193 8.12 -18.57 5.82
CA TYR A 193 9.21 -18.17 6.72
C TYR A 193 9.96 -19.39 7.24
N LYS A 194 11.29 -19.28 7.31
CA LYS A 194 12.18 -20.32 7.89
C LYS A 194 12.41 -20.19 9.40
N PHE A 195 11.88 -19.16 10.05
CA PHE A 195 12.17 -18.89 11.46
C PHE A 195 11.24 -19.67 12.40
N LYS A 196 11.83 -20.28 13.43
CA LYS A 196 11.10 -20.97 14.50
C LYS A 196 10.32 -19.95 15.34
N GLY A 197 8.99 -20.00 15.29
CA GLY A 197 8.09 -19.34 16.25
C GLY A 197 6.97 -18.47 15.68
N ALA A 198 6.89 -18.26 14.35
CA ALA A 198 5.69 -17.67 13.74
C ALA A 198 4.43 -18.50 14.07
N LYS A 199 3.25 -17.85 14.18
CA LYS A 199 1.97 -18.58 14.39
C LYS A 199 1.71 -19.56 13.25
N SER A 200 2.07 -19.16 12.04
CA SER A 200 2.19 -20.05 10.91
C SER A 200 3.53 -19.82 10.21
N GLU A 201 4.19 -20.92 9.83
CA GLU A 201 5.36 -20.86 8.95
C GLU A 201 4.96 -20.49 7.51
N ASN A 202 3.66 -20.58 7.19
CA ASN A 202 3.13 -20.38 5.85
C ASN A 202 1.76 -19.69 5.85
N VAL A 203 1.62 -18.62 5.08
CA VAL A 203 0.30 -18.01 4.78
C VAL A 203 0.07 -18.09 3.29
N SER A 204 -1.02 -18.74 2.84
CA SER A 204 -1.33 -18.78 1.41
C SER A 204 -1.79 -17.40 0.92
N ILE A 205 -1.45 -17.05 -0.32
CA ILE A 205 -1.92 -15.80 -0.93
C ILE A 205 -3.44 -15.81 -1.03
N LYS A 206 -4.04 -16.96 -1.34
CA LYS A 206 -5.50 -17.10 -1.43
C LYS A 206 -6.18 -16.78 -0.11
N ASP A 207 -5.78 -17.44 0.97
CA ASP A 207 -6.39 -17.23 2.29
C ASP A 207 -6.23 -15.78 2.74
N TRP A 208 -5.06 -15.18 2.47
CA TRP A 208 -4.85 -13.77 2.74
C TRP A 208 -5.87 -12.91 2.00
N ILE A 209 -5.99 -13.02 0.68
CA ILE A 209 -6.89 -12.20 -0.12
C ILE A 209 -8.37 -12.47 0.19
N ASP A 210 -8.75 -13.72 0.42
CA ASP A 210 -10.11 -14.11 0.80
C ASP A 210 -10.51 -13.51 2.15
N ASN A 211 -9.60 -13.54 3.14
CA ASN A 211 -9.82 -12.91 4.45
C ASN A 211 -10.01 -11.39 4.34
N LEU A 212 -9.28 -10.73 3.43
CA LEU A 212 -9.49 -9.30 3.15
C LEU A 212 -10.90 -9.06 2.59
N GLN A 213 -11.34 -9.84 1.60
CA GLN A 213 -12.67 -9.69 1.00
C GLN A 213 -13.80 -9.99 1.99
N ALA A 214 -13.64 -11.02 2.82
CA ALA A 214 -14.58 -11.40 3.87
C ALA A 214 -14.62 -10.37 5.01
N LEU A 215 -13.69 -9.41 5.02
CA LEU A 215 -13.50 -8.40 6.05
C LEU A 215 -13.18 -8.99 7.43
N GLU A 216 -12.49 -10.13 7.46
CA GLU A 216 -12.17 -10.87 8.68
C GLU A 216 -10.85 -10.40 9.29
N LYS A 217 -9.73 -10.61 8.58
CA LYS A 217 -8.38 -10.29 9.07
C LYS A 217 -7.39 -10.02 7.95
N ASP A 218 -6.24 -9.46 8.32
CA ASP A 218 -5.03 -9.43 7.47
C ASP A 218 -4.07 -10.54 7.91
N SER A 219 -4.10 -11.69 7.22
CA SER A 219 -3.25 -12.84 7.57
C SER A 219 -1.74 -12.56 7.48
N LEU A 220 -1.29 -11.59 6.68
CA LEU A 220 0.15 -11.26 6.68
C LEU A 220 0.57 -10.55 7.96
N GLU A 221 -0.27 -9.68 8.49
CA GLU A 221 -0.05 -9.06 9.79
C GLU A 221 -0.18 -10.11 10.90
N GLU A 222 -1.36 -10.73 11.01
CA GLU A 222 -1.78 -11.47 12.22
C GLU A 222 -1.13 -12.85 12.37
N ASP A 223 -0.94 -13.55 11.25
CA ASP A 223 -0.44 -14.93 11.23
C ASP A 223 1.07 -14.99 10.95
N LEU A 224 1.63 -13.96 10.31
CA LEU A 224 3.01 -13.96 9.81
C LEU A 224 3.95 -12.95 10.49
N ASP A 225 3.56 -11.67 10.64
CA ASP A 225 4.51 -10.61 11.05
C ASP A 225 4.43 -10.20 12.54
N THR A 226 3.24 -10.28 13.16
CA THR A 226 3.00 -9.84 14.55
C THR A 226 3.98 -10.48 15.55
N TRP A 227 4.41 -11.71 15.28
CA TRP A 227 5.30 -12.44 16.19
C TRP A 227 6.78 -12.02 16.11
N MET A 228 7.26 -11.54 14.95
CA MET A 228 8.66 -11.11 14.83
C MET A 228 8.86 -9.71 15.37
N TRP A 229 8.22 -8.73 14.74
CA TRP A 229 8.45 -7.32 15.03
C TRP A 229 7.20 -6.43 14.87
N ALA A 230 6.06 -6.97 14.42
CA ALA A 230 4.84 -6.20 14.13
C ALA A 230 5.17 -4.95 13.29
N GLN A 231 6.01 -5.13 12.28
CA GLN A 231 6.45 -4.07 11.37
C GLN A 231 5.53 -3.94 10.16
N PHE A 232 4.96 -5.04 9.71
CA PHE A 232 4.03 -5.10 8.59
C PHE A 232 2.59 -5.07 9.09
N GLY A 233 1.85 -4.03 8.72
CA GLY A 233 0.47 -3.87 9.20
C GLY A 233 0.33 -3.65 10.71
N GLY A 234 1.43 -3.57 11.48
CA GLY A 234 1.38 -3.53 12.95
C GLY A 234 0.83 -2.25 13.59
N LEU A 235 0.27 -1.32 12.82
CA LEU A 235 -0.65 -0.29 13.32
C LEU A 235 -2.12 -0.71 13.16
N GLU A 236 -2.38 -1.97 12.80
CA GLU A 236 -3.69 -2.56 12.57
C GLU A 236 -4.50 -1.70 11.58
N GLN A 237 -5.73 -1.34 11.97
CA GLN A 237 -6.64 -0.53 11.16
C GLN A 237 -6.47 0.98 11.36
N LYS A 238 -5.40 1.43 12.04
CA LYS A 238 -5.16 2.87 12.22
C LYS A 238 -4.93 3.54 10.87
N THR A 239 -5.49 4.73 10.74
CA THR A 239 -5.31 5.64 9.62
C THR A 239 -5.00 7.02 10.16
N GLU A 240 -4.41 7.85 9.31
CA GLU A 240 -4.22 9.27 9.56
C GLU A 240 -4.83 10.07 8.40
N TYR A 241 -4.77 11.39 8.46
CA TYR A 241 -5.45 12.24 7.49
C TYR A 241 -4.49 12.86 6.49
N VAL A 242 -4.97 13.07 5.27
CA VAL A 242 -4.27 13.97 4.34
C VAL A 242 -4.26 15.37 4.96
N VAL A 243 -3.08 15.99 5.00
CA VAL A 243 -2.85 17.30 5.66
C VAL A 243 -3.86 18.34 5.16
N GLY A 244 -4.52 19.01 6.11
CA GLY A 244 -5.55 20.01 5.83
C GLY A 244 -6.87 19.44 5.31
N THR A 245 -7.18 18.16 5.61
CA THR A 245 -8.45 17.50 5.27
C THR A 245 -8.92 16.58 6.39
N GLN A 246 -10.10 15.98 6.20
CA GLN A 246 -10.62 14.87 7.01
C GLN A 246 -10.63 13.54 6.21
N ARG A 247 -9.81 13.46 5.16
CA ARG A 247 -9.71 12.27 4.31
C ARG A 247 -8.76 11.27 4.97
N PRO A 248 -9.25 10.09 5.42
CA PRO A 248 -8.40 9.08 6.01
C PRO A 248 -7.56 8.38 4.94
N VAL A 249 -6.30 8.10 5.25
CA VAL A 249 -5.34 7.41 4.40
C VAL A 249 -4.49 6.44 5.24
N PRO A 250 -3.97 5.37 4.62
CA PRO A 250 -3.09 4.43 5.31
C PRO A 250 -1.76 5.09 5.69
N ILE A 251 -1.10 4.52 6.69
CA ILE A 251 0.23 4.89 7.15
C ILE A 251 1.23 3.93 6.51
N PHE A 252 2.33 4.47 6.00
CA PHE A 252 3.42 3.72 5.40
C PHE A 252 4.74 4.09 6.04
N GLU A 253 5.66 3.13 6.06
CA GLU A 253 7.06 3.33 6.39
C GLU A 253 7.88 3.19 5.09
N PHE A 254 8.57 4.26 4.73
CA PHE A 254 9.49 4.37 3.61
C PHE A 254 10.89 4.05 4.12
N ARG A 255 11.47 2.97 3.59
CA ARG A 255 12.69 2.33 4.08
C ARG A 255 13.83 2.49 3.10
N ASP A 256 15.05 2.27 3.60
CA ASP A 256 16.28 2.25 2.79
C ASP A 256 16.48 3.56 1.99
N LEU A 257 16.16 4.71 2.58
CA LEU A 257 16.23 6.04 1.95
C LEU A 257 17.66 6.61 1.91
N GLY A 258 18.66 5.72 1.93
CA GLY A 258 20.07 6.04 2.10
C GLY A 258 20.45 6.28 3.56
N SER A 259 21.51 7.06 3.78
CA SER A 259 22.01 7.40 5.10
C SER A 259 22.17 8.91 5.28
N SER A 260 22.12 9.35 6.54
CA SER A 260 22.35 10.73 6.96
C SER A 260 23.50 10.76 7.95
N THR A 261 24.31 11.80 7.89
CA THR A 261 25.22 12.16 8.98
C THR A 261 24.56 13.20 9.87
N ALA A 262 25.18 13.54 11.00
CA ALA A 262 24.65 14.58 11.88
C ALA A 262 24.56 15.93 11.17
N ALA A 263 25.50 16.21 10.26
CA ALA A 263 25.53 17.45 9.51
C ALA A 263 24.42 17.54 8.44
N THR A 264 23.92 16.40 7.93
CA THR A 264 22.88 16.39 6.88
C THR A 264 21.50 16.07 7.41
N MET A 265 21.37 15.54 8.64
CA MET A 265 20.10 15.03 9.17
C MET A 265 18.97 16.07 9.13
N GLU A 266 19.23 17.31 9.52
CA GLU A 266 18.20 18.35 9.49
C GLU A 266 17.69 18.62 8.07
N LYS A 267 18.62 18.72 7.10
CA LYS A 267 18.28 18.88 5.69
C LYS A 267 17.48 17.69 5.17
N ASP A 268 17.95 16.48 5.47
CA ASP A 268 17.32 15.24 5.02
C ASP A 268 15.89 15.10 5.55
N VAL A 269 15.64 15.43 6.83
CA VAL A 269 14.29 15.38 7.41
C VAL A 269 13.39 16.45 6.77
N LYS A 270 13.88 17.67 6.56
CA LYS A 270 13.13 18.73 5.85
C LYS A 270 12.75 18.32 4.43
N GLU A 271 13.67 17.70 3.68
CA GLU A 271 13.38 17.22 2.33
C GLU A 271 12.35 16.09 2.32
N ILE A 272 12.41 15.16 3.28
CA ILE A 272 11.41 14.10 3.47
C ILE A 272 10.04 14.71 3.79
N GLU A 273 9.97 15.62 4.76
CA GLU A 273 8.73 16.30 5.16
C GLU A 273 8.09 17.04 3.98
N ASN A 274 8.88 17.81 3.23
CA ASN A 274 8.41 18.50 2.04
C ASN A 274 7.84 17.52 0.99
N ALA A 275 8.48 16.36 0.79
CA ALA A 275 7.97 15.35 -0.14
C ALA A 275 6.61 14.78 0.31
N PHE A 276 6.40 14.56 1.62
CA PHE A 276 5.07 14.20 2.15
C PHE A 276 4.04 15.29 1.89
N LEU A 277 4.36 16.55 2.19
CA LEU A 277 3.46 17.69 2.01
C LEU A 277 3.09 17.91 0.54
N GLU A 278 4.04 17.75 -0.38
CA GLU A 278 3.81 17.83 -1.83
C GLU A 278 2.84 16.75 -2.30
N LEU A 279 3.04 15.49 -1.87
CA LEU A 279 2.14 14.39 -2.22
C LEU A 279 0.75 14.57 -1.58
N HIS A 280 0.67 15.05 -0.34
CA HIS A 280 -0.60 15.38 0.32
C HIS A 280 -1.36 16.48 -0.42
N LYS A 281 -0.66 17.52 -0.88
CA LYS A 281 -1.25 18.59 -1.70
C LYS A 281 -1.73 18.07 -3.05
N LYS A 282 -0.90 17.26 -3.74
CA LYS A 282 -1.20 16.69 -5.06
C LYS A 282 -2.39 15.73 -5.02
N PHE A 283 -2.47 14.90 -3.98
CA PHE A 283 -3.46 13.85 -3.81
C PHE A 283 -4.43 14.16 -2.67
N LYS A 284 -4.84 15.43 -2.57
CA LYS A 284 -5.72 15.92 -1.50
C LYS A 284 -7.12 15.27 -1.56
N THR A 285 -7.63 15.03 -2.76
CA THR A 285 -9.00 14.54 -3.01
C THR A 285 -8.97 13.08 -3.46
N ALA A 286 -9.87 12.27 -2.89
CA ALA A 286 -9.97 10.85 -3.20
C ALA A 286 -10.48 10.61 -4.64
N PRO A 287 -9.84 9.71 -5.41
CA PRO A 287 -10.35 9.27 -6.71
C PRO A 287 -11.68 8.52 -6.60
N THR A 288 -11.81 7.64 -5.59
CA THR A 288 -13.05 6.93 -5.30
C THR A 288 -13.86 7.70 -4.25
N ALA A 289 -15.16 7.90 -4.49
CA ALA A 289 -16.03 8.55 -3.53
C ALA A 289 -16.15 7.68 -2.26
N PHE A 290 -15.73 8.23 -1.12
CA PHE A 290 -15.96 7.57 0.17
C PHE A 290 -17.45 7.36 0.40
N THR A 291 -17.87 6.08 0.44
CA THR A 291 -19.27 5.76 0.73
C THR A 291 -19.67 6.29 2.11
N LYS A 292 -20.94 6.69 2.24
CA LYS A 292 -21.59 7.23 3.45
C LYS A 292 -21.36 6.37 4.71
N TRP A 293 -20.97 5.10 4.55
CA TRP A 293 -20.64 4.15 5.62
C TRP A 293 -19.44 4.57 6.47
N TRP A 294 -18.43 5.22 5.89
CA TRP A 294 -17.23 5.63 6.62
C TRP A 294 -17.54 6.68 7.71
N LYS A 295 -18.49 7.59 7.44
CA LYS A 295 -18.97 8.57 8.44
C LYS A 295 -19.59 7.91 9.68
N ARG A 296 -20.11 6.69 9.56
CA ARG A 296 -20.68 5.92 10.68
C ARG A 296 -19.65 5.04 11.38
N ALA A 297 -18.73 4.43 10.64
CA ALA A 297 -17.76 3.48 11.20
C ALA A 297 -16.71 4.15 12.10
N VAL A 298 -16.49 5.46 11.97
CA VAL A 298 -15.37 6.16 12.62
C VAL A 298 -15.84 7.16 13.69
N GLY A 299 -17.04 6.94 14.23
CA GLY A 299 -17.42 7.49 15.53
C GLY A 299 -17.54 9.01 15.58
N GLY A 300 -18.17 9.62 14.57
CA GLY A 300 -18.65 10.99 14.67
C GLY A 300 -20.17 11.02 14.55
N GLU A 301 -20.90 11.01 15.67
CA GLU A 301 -22.20 11.64 15.71
C GLU A 301 -22.02 13.11 15.29
N VAL A 302 -22.21 13.40 14.00
CA VAL A 302 -22.55 14.74 13.61
C VAL A 302 -24.00 14.91 14.01
N PHE A 303 -24.22 15.50 15.19
CA PHE A 303 -25.45 16.20 15.51
C PHE A 303 -25.72 17.16 14.36
N THR A 304 -26.52 16.73 13.39
CA THR A 304 -27.20 17.64 12.48
C THR A 304 -28.39 18.15 13.27
N GLY A 305 -28.12 19.10 14.16
CA GLY A 305 -29.14 19.93 14.79
C GLY A 305 -29.81 20.76 13.69
N ILE A 306 -30.81 20.17 13.03
CA ILE A 306 -31.77 20.89 12.22
C ILE A 306 -33.01 21.06 13.08
N GLY A 307 -33.32 22.32 13.38
CA GLY A 307 -34.67 22.86 13.31
C GLY A 307 -35.70 22.33 14.31
N GLY A 308 -36.12 23.21 15.21
CA GLY A 308 -37.13 22.92 16.23
C GLY A 308 -38.46 22.40 15.69
N HIS A 309 -39.13 21.63 16.54
CA HIS A 309 -40.49 21.96 16.94
C HIS A 309 -40.71 21.45 18.37
N MET A 310 -40.70 22.39 19.31
CA MET A 310 -41.11 22.17 20.68
C MET A 310 -42.64 22.33 20.72
N GLU A 311 -43.38 21.24 20.52
CA GLU A 311 -44.78 21.19 20.94
C GLU A 311 -44.80 20.99 22.46
N ARG A 312 -45.30 22.02 23.17
CA ARG A 312 -45.75 21.86 24.54
C ARG A 312 -46.95 20.92 24.51
N ARG A 313 -46.88 19.81 25.26
CA ARG A 313 -48.08 19.20 25.82
C ARG A 313 -48.06 19.44 27.31
N GLU A 314 -49.03 20.21 27.74
CA GLU A 314 -49.47 20.31 29.13
C GLU A 314 -50.02 18.96 29.58
N ALA A 315 -49.60 18.54 30.77
CA ALA A 315 -50.39 17.85 31.78
C ALA A 315 -49.72 18.11 33.14
#